data_AF-A0A7V5N1P1-F1
#
_entry.id   AF-A0A7V5N1P1-F1
#
_cell.length_a   1.000
_cell.length_b   1.000
_cell.length_c   1.000
_cell.angle_alpha   90.00
_cell.angle_beta   90.00
_cell.angle_gamma   90.00
#
_symmetry.space_group_name_H-M   'P 1'
#
loop_
_entity.id
_entity.type
_entity.pdbx_description
1 polymer ?
#
loop_
_entity_poly.entity_id
_entity_poly.type
_entity_poly.pdbx_seq_one_letter_code
_entity_poly.pdbx_strand_id
1 'polypeptide(L)'
;CPETLKYIPWAKEATEEDWYAEYLDLILAIKVVKSLEEAIEHISKYGSNHTEAIVTENYSKAMKFLKEVDASVVLVNASTRFNDGGELGLGAEIGISTTKIHAYGPMGLEELTTTKFIVFGNGQIRT
;
A
#
# COMPACT_ATOMS: atom_id res chain seq x y z
N CYS A 1 9.11 21.09 -3.06
CA CYS A 1 9.66 20.92 -1.69
C CYS A 1 10.95 21.75 -1.54
N PRO A 2 10.91 22.88 -0.83
CA PRO A 2 12.08 23.76 -0.69
C PRO A 2 13.30 23.10 -0.04
N GLU A 3 13.11 22.18 0.91
CA GLU A 3 14.21 21.46 1.54
C GLU A 3 14.95 20.54 0.57
N THR A 4 14.26 19.85 -0.33
CA THR A 4 14.88 19.01 -1.36
C THR A 4 15.77 19.83 -2.29
N LEU A 5 15.34 21.03 -2.69
CA LEU A 5 16.08 21.90 -3.61
C LEU A 5 17.43 22.37 -3.05
N LYS A 6 17.62 22.33 -1.72
CA LYS A 6 18.93 22.60 -1.09
C LYS A 6 19.98 21.54 -1.45
N TYR A 7 19.55 20.31 -1.72
CA TYR A 7 20.42 19.18 -2.04
C TYR A 7 20.46 18.88 -3.55
N ILE A 8 19.36 19.13 -4.25
CA ILE A 8 19.21 18.87 -5.70
C ILE A 8 18.75 20.16 -6.38
N PRO A 9 19.64 21.14 -6.61
CA PRO A 9 19.24 22.48 -7.05
C PRO A 9 18.74 22.55 -8.49
N TRP A 10 18.97 21.51 -9.29
CA TRP A 10 18.51 21.40 -10.68
C TRP A 10 17.14 20.71 -10.81
N ALA A 11 16.56 20.22 -9.71
CA ALA A 11 15.23 19.62 -9.73
C ALA A 11 14.14 20.69 -9.93
N LYS A 12 13.03 20.30 -10.56
CA LYS A 12 11.85 21.15 -10.64
C LYS A 12 11.20 21.26 -9.26
N GLU A 13 10.75 22.45 -8.90
CA GLU A 13 9.99 22.63 -7.66
C GLU A 13 8.65 21.89 -7.74
N ALA A 14 8.46 20.91 -6.86
CA ALA A 14 7.22 20.17 -6.74
C ALA A 14 6.08 21.04 -6.20
N THR A 15 4.90 20.95 -6.82
CA THR A 15 3.64 21.58 -6.39
C THR A 15 2.83 20.64 -5.49
N GLU A 16 1.63 21.06 -5.06
CA GLU A 16 0.76 20.19 -4.24
C GLU A 16 0.20 19.02 -5.05
N GLU A 17 -0.08 19.24 -6.33
CA GLU A 17 -0.63 18.25 -7.26
C GLU A 17 0.35 17.12 -7.53
N ASP A 18 1.65 17.41 -7.49
CA ASP A 18 2.71 16.41 -7.67
C ASP A 18 2.66 15.31 -6.60
N TRP A 19 2.15 15.59 -5.40
CA TRP A 19 2.03 14.57 -4.35
C TRP A 19 0.89 13.59 -4.61
N TYR A 20 -0.15 14.01 -5.35
CA TYR A 20 -1.29 13.16 -5.73
C TYR A 20 -1.07 12.43 -7.06
N ALA A 21 -0.03 12.78 -7.81
CA ALA A 21 0.18 12.31 -9.16
C ALA A 21 0.83 10.93 -9.20
N GLU A 22 0.24 10.01 -9.98
CA GLU A 22 0.90 8.79 -10.43
C GLU A 22 1.44 9.01 -11.85
N TYR A 23 2.77 9.05 -11.99
CA TYR A 23 3.39 9.50 -13.24
C TYR A 23 3.52 8.41 -14.31
N LEU A 24 3.66 7.14 -13.91
CA LEU A 24 3.92 6.00 -14.81
C LEU A 24 5.05 6.25 -15.83
N ASP A 25 6.06 7.00 -15.42
CA ASP A 25 7.21 7.43 -16.23
C ASP A 25 8.44 7.61 -15.33
N LEU A 26 9.58 7.98 -15.91
CA LEU A 26 10.85 8.29 -15.21
C LEU A 26 10.80 9.66 -14.51
N ILE A 27 9.74 9.88 -13.72
CA ILE A 27 9.50 11.09 -12.92
C ILE A 27 9.37 10.68 -11.46
N LEU A 28 10.05 11.41 -10.57
CA LEU A 28 10.04 11.13 -9.13
C LEU A 28 9.86 12.44 -8.34
N ALA A 29 8.83 12.49 -7.51
CA ALA A 29 8.64 13.56 -6.53
C ALA A 29 9.36 13.21 -5.22
N ILE A 30 10.14 14.14 -4.67
CA ILE A 30 10.95 13.92 -3.46
C ILE A 30 10.60 14.97 -2.40
N LYS A 31 10.17 14.50 -1.23
CA LYS A 31 9.90 15.33 -0.05
C LYS A 31 10.83 14.95 1.10
N VAL A 32 11.48 15.95 1.69
CA VAL A 32 12.18 15.79 2.97
C VAL A 32 11.17 15.90 4.11
N VAL A 33 11.19 14.93 5.02
CA VAL A 33 10.36 14.89 6.24
C VAL A 33 11.25 14.84 7.49
N LYS A 34 10.76 15.37 8.61
CA LYS A 34 11.52 15.51 9.86
C LYS A 34 11.45 14.27 10.75
N SER A 35 10.41 13.45 10.60
CA SER A 35 10.20 12.27 11.43
C SER A 35 9.45 11.16 10.69
N LEU A 36 9.33 10.00 11.35
CA LEU A 36 8.53 8.88 10.85
C LEU A 36 7.04 9.23 10.82
N GLU A 37 6.57 9.97 11.82
CA GLU A 37 5.18 10.41 11.94
C GLU A 37 4.80 11.31 10.75
N GLU A 38 5.66 12.27 10.39
CA GLU A 38 5.42 13.12 9.22
C GLU A 38 5.42 12.30 7.92
N ALA A 39 6.25 11.26 7.82
CA ALA A 39 6.24 10.34 6.68
C ALA A 39 4.90 9.59 6.57
N ILE A 40 4.41 9.03 7.69
CA ILE A 40 3.15 8.30 7.76
C ILE A 40 1.97 9.23 7.45
N GLU A 41 1.96 10.45 7.99
CA GLU A 41 0.93 11.46 7.67
C GLU A 41 0.94 11.84 6.20
N HIS A 42 2.12 11.95 5.59
CA HIS A 42 2.24 12.22 4.16
C HIS A 42 1.66 11.05 3.33
N ILE A 43 2.05 9.82 3.64
CA ILE A 43 1.51 8.62 2.98
C ILE A 43 -0.01 8.55 3.16
N SER A 44 -0.51 8.76 4.37
CA SER A 44 -1.96 8.73 4.65
C SER A 44 -2.75 9.80 3.90
N LYS A 45 -2.15 10.97 3.60
CA LYS A 45 -2.84 12.06 2.90
C LYS A 45 -2.84 11.88 1.38
N TYR A 46 -1.73 11.39 0.82
CA TYR A 46 -1.50 11.42 -0.63
C TYR A 46 -1.41 10.04 -1.28
N GLY A 47 -1.17 8.98 -0.51
CA GLY A 47 -1.08 7.61 -0.99
C GLY A 47 -2.41 7.10 -1.54
N SER A 48 -2.34 6.17 -2.49
CA SER A 48 -3.51 5.52 -3.11
C SER A 48 -3.91 4.22 -2.40
N ASN A 49 -3.31 3.95 -1.24
CA ASN A 49 -3.41 2.69 -0.49
C ASN A 49 -2.95 1.45 -1.31
N HIS A 50 -2.12 1.64 -2.33
CA HIS A 50 -1.62 0.54 -3.15
C HIS A 50 -0.44 -0.16 -2.50
N THR A 51 0.74 0.45 -2.47
CA THR A 51 1.95 -0.17 -1.90
C THR A 51 2.84 0.88 -1.29
N GLU A 52 3.27 0.62 -0.05
CA GLU A 52 4.12 1.53 0.70
C GLU A 52 5.31 0.79 1.30
N ALA A 53 6.46 1.45 1.38
CA ALA A 53 7.67 0.83 1.87
C ALA A 53 8.46 1.76 2.78
N ILE A 54 9.10 1.19 3.80
CA ILE A 54 10.09 1.85 4.64
C ILE A 54 11.45 1.19 4.48
N VAL A 55 12.51 1.99 4.39
CA VAL A 55 13.90 1.53 4.50
C VAL A 55 14.45 1.97 5.85
N THR A 56 14.71 1.02 6.75
CA THR A 56 15.23 1.31 8.09
C THR A 56 15.91 0.09 8.72
N GLU A 57 16.94 0.33 9.53
CA GLU A 57 17.54 -0.67 10.42
C GLU A 57 16.93 -0.65 11.83
N ASN A 58 16.05 0.31 12.11
CA ASN A 58 15.41 0.44 13.42
C ASN A 58 14.15 -0.42 13.49
N TYR A 59 14.22 -1.49 14.28
CA TYR A 59 13.11 -2.43 14.46
C TYR A 59 11.80 -1.75 14.91
N SER A 60 11.85 -0.86 15.91
CA SER A 60 10.66 -0.19 16.42
C SER A 60 10.00 0.71 15.36
N LYS A 61 10.80 1.37 14.52
CA LYS A 61 10.30 2.18 13.40
C LYS A 61 9.66 1.31 12.32
N ALA A 62 10.29 0.19 11.96
CA ALA A 62 9.74 -0.77 11.01
C ALA A 62 8.37 -1.30 11.48
N MET A 63 8.28 -1.74 12.74
CA MET A 63 7.03 -2.25 13.31
C MET A 63 5.94 -1.18 13.41
N LYS A 64 6.31 0.06 13.73
CA LYS A 64 5.37 1.18 13.76
C LYS A 64 4.82 1.47 12.36
N PHE A 65 5.69 1.53 11.35
CA PHE A 65 5.29 1.76 9.95
C PHE A 65 4.35 0.68 9.44
N LEU A 66 4.68 -0.60 9.65
CA LEU A 66 3.81 -1.73 9.29
C LEU A 66 2.42 -1.68 9.91
N LYS A 67 2.31 -1.11 11.11
CA LYS A 67 1.05 -1.03 11.86
C LYS A 67 0.20 0.19 11.45
N GLU A 68 0.83 1.31 11.17
CA GLU A 68 0.15 2.60 11.00
C GLU A 68 -0.09 2.98 9.54
N VAL A 69 0.69 2.45 8.60
CA VAL A 69 0.47 2.67 7.17
C VAL A 69 -0.62 1.74 6.65
N ASP A 70 -1.61 2.32 6.00
CA ASP A 70 -2.77 1.62 5.45
C ASP A 70 -2.65 1.49 3.93
N ALA A 71 -2.08 0.37 3.47
CA ALA A 71 -1.96 0.06 2.04
C ALA A 71 -2.17 -1.45 1.81
N SER A 72 -2.44 -1.82 0.56
CA SER A 72 -2.71 -3.21 0.18
C SER A 72 -1.50 -4.12 0.43
N VAL A 73 -0.29 -3.56 0.35
CA VAL A 73 0.97 -4.18 0.80
C VAL A 73 1.86 -3.12 1.46
N VAL A 74 2.41 -3.45 2.64
CA VAL A 74 3.37 -2.60 3.37
C VAL A 74 4.67 -3.37 3.58
N LEU A 75 5.80 -2.78 3.16
CA LEU A 75 7.09 -3.46 3.08
C LEU A 75 8.15 -2.80 3.98
N VAL A 76 9.09 -3.62 4.47
CA VAL A 76 10.29 -3.17 5.18
C VAL A 76 11.51 -3.65 4.42
N ASN A 77 12.37 -2.73 4.00
CA ASN A 77 13.63 -3.01 3.29
C ASN A 77 13.45 -3.86 2.02
N ALA A 78 12.33 -3.70 1.32
CA ALA A 78 12.02 -4.38 0.06
C ALA A 78 11.40 -3.40 -0.95
N SER A 79 11.54 -3.72 -2.24
CA SER A 79 11.00 -2.90 -3.33
C SER A 79 9.48 -2.95 -3.39
N THR A 80 8.82 -1.84 -3.66
CA THR A 80 7.37 -1.77 -3.90
C THR A 80 6.91 -2.62 -5.10
N ARG A 81 7.83 -3.02 -5.99
CA ARG A 81 7.57 -3.91 -7.12
C ARG A 81 7.09 -5.31 -6.72
N PHE A 82 7.28 -5.73 -5.47
CA PHE A 82 6.85 -7.02 -4.95
C PHE A 82 5.35 -7.11 -4.63
N ASN A 83 4.57 -6.03 -4.75
CA ASN A 83 3.12 -6.14 -4.72
C ASN A 83 2.62 -6.74 -6.05
N ASP A 84 2.69 -8.06 -6.14
CA ASP A 84 2.37 -8.86 -7.32
C ASP A 84 2.05 -10.28 -6.86
N GLY A 85 0.97 -10.88 -7.36
CA GLY A 85 0.50 -12.20 -6.94
C GLY A 85 1.49 -13.33 -7.25
N GLY A 86 2.28 -13.23 -8.31
CA GLY A 86 3.33 -14.20 -8.60
C GLY A 86 4.44 -14.15 -7.56
N GLU A 87 4.92 -12.95 -7.25
CA GLU A 87 5.96 -12.71 -6.25
C GLU A 87 5.50 -13.05 -4.82
N LEU A 88 4.20 -12.87 -4.52
CA LEU A 88 3.60 -13.23 -3.23
C LEU A 88 3.15 -14.69 -3.14
N GLY A 89 3.39 -15.50 -4.17
CA GLY A 89 3.13 -16.94 -4.14
C GLY A 89 1.67 -17.35 -4.39
N LEU A 90 0.83 -16.45 -4.92
CA LEU A 90 -0.53 -16.75 -5.38
C LEU A 90 -0.54 -17.49 -6.73
N GLY A 91 0.61 -17.51 -7.41
CA GLY A 91 0.82 -18.16 -8.72
C GLY A 91 0.32 -17.33 -9.90
N ALA A 92 -0.88 -16.77 -9.80
CA ALA A 92 -1.43 -15.80 -10.75
C ALA A 92 -2.30 -14.77 -10.04
N GLU A 93 -2.46 -13.61 -10.66
CA GLU A 93 -3.40 -12.58 -10.22
C GLU A 93 -4.30 -12.13 -11.37
N ILE A 94 -5.54 -11.70 -11.04
CA ILE A 94 -6.38 -10.93 -11.97
C ILE A 94 -6.00 -9.44 -11.97
N GLY A 95 -5.43 -8.98 -10.87
CA GLY A 95 -4.99 -7.61 -10.63
C GLY A 95 -4.93 -7.31 -9.13
N ILE A 96 -4.69 -6.04 -8.80
CA ILE A 96 -4.49 -5.58 -7.42
C ILE A 96 -5.67 -4.72 -7.00
N SER A 97 -6.28 -5.05 -5.86
CA SER A 97 -7.37 -4.28 -5.27
C SER A 97 -6.87 -3.36 -4.17
N THR A 98 -7.22 -2.08 -4.25
CA THR A 98 -7.07 -1.11 -3.16
C THR A 98 -8.36 -0.90 -2.37
N THR A 99 -9.37 -1.75 -2.60
CA THR A 99 -10.64 -1.73 -1.86
C THR A 99 -10.58 -2.68 -0.67
N LYS A 100 -11.04 -2.27 0.51
CA LYS A 100 -10.94 -3.09 1.73
C LYS A 100 -11.99 -4.19 1.86
N ILE A 101 -13.11 -4.06 1.14
CA ILE A 101 -14.19 -5.04 1.17
C ILE A 101 -13.84 -6.15 0.18
N HIS A 102 -14.06 -7.41 0.59
CA HIS A 102 -13.84 -8.63 -0.20
C HIS A 102 -12.36 -8.99 -0.37
N ALA A 103 -11.60 -8.22 -1.14
CA ALA A 103 -10.19 -8.51 -1.43
C ALA A 103 -9.35 -7.23 -1.42
N TYR A 104 -8.21 -7.23 -0.73
CA TYR A 104 -7.29 -6.09 -0.58
C TYR A 104 -5.85 -6.56 -0.81
N GLY A 105 -5.25 -6.08 -1.89
CA GLY A 105 -3.97 -6.57 -2.42
C GLY A 105 -4.14 -7.37 -3.71
N PRO A 106 -3.11 -8.13 -4.11
CA PRO A 106 -3.17 -9.02 -5.27
C PRO A 106 -4.30 -10.04 -5.13
N MET A 107 -5.13 -10.15 -6.16
CA MET A 107 -6.31 -11.02 -6.17
C MET A 107 -6.01 -12.32 -6.91
N GLY A 108 -5.88 -13.42 -6.17
CA GLY A 108 -5.69 -14.77 -6.69
C GLY A 108 -7.03 -15.49 -6.94
N LEU A 109 -6.97 -16.83 -6.92
CA LEU A 109 -8.16 -17.66 -7.17
C LEU A 109 -9.21 -17.54 -6.06
N GLU A 110 -8.79 -17.44 -4.80
CA GLU A 110 -9.69 -17.38 -3.64
C GLU A 110 -10.52 -16.10 -3.65
N GLU A 111 -9.93 -14.98 -4.05
CA GLU A 111 -10.58 -13.68 -4.20
C GLU A 111 -11.62 -13.66 -5.33
N LEU A 112 -11.73 -14.71 -6.16
CA LEU A 112 -12.80 -14.85 -7.14
C LEU A 112 -13.94 -15.79 -6.68
N THR A 113 -13.91 -16.19 -5.41
CA THR A 113 -14.93 -17.04 -4.80
C THR A 113 -15.85 -16.26 -3.87
N THR A 114 -16.93 -16.90 -3.42
CA THR A 114 -17.81 -16.37 -2.38
C THR A 114 -18.26 -17.50 -1.47
N THR A 115 -18.66 -17.15 -0.25
CA THR A 115 -19.11 -18.12 0.75
C THR A 115 -20.63 -18.22 0.77
N LYS A 116 -21.16 -19.44 0.96
CA LYS A 116 -22.59 -19.68 1.23
C LYS A 116 -22.77 -20.55 2.46
N PHE A 117 -23.90 -20.40 3.14
CA PHE A 117 -24.29 -21.30 4.21
C PHE A 117 -24.94 -22.57 3.64
N ILE A 118 -24.60 -23.72 4.20
CA ILE A 118 -25.22 -25.01 3.91
C ILE A 118 -25.77 -25.54 5.23
N VAL A 119 -27.07 -25.82 5.28
CA VAL A 119 -27.76 -26.30 6.48
C VAL A 119 -28.44 -27.62 6.17
N PHE A 120 -28.09 -28.66 6.92
CA PHE A 120 -28.76 -29.96 6.86
C PHE A 120 -29.85 -30.02 7.93
N GLY A 121 -31.09 -30.09 7.49
CA GLY A 121 -32.26 -30.16 8.35
C GLY A 121 -32.71 -31.58 8.66
N ASN A 122 -33.39 -31.74 9.80
CA ASN A 122 -34.18 -32.91 10.19
C ASN A 122 -35.39 -32.49 11.05
N GLY A 123 -36.16 -31.52 10.57
CA GLY A 123 -37.40 -31.07 11.23
C GLY A 123 -37.27 -29.87 12.18
N GLN A 124 -36.23 -29.05 12.04
CA GLN A 124 -36.07 -27.85 12.86
C GLN A 124 -37.17 -26.82 12.55
N ILE A 125 -37.79 -26.30 13.60
CA ILE A 125 -38.73 -25.17 13.57
C ILE A 125 -38.08 -23.96 14.25
N ARG A 126 -38.36 -22.76 13.74
CA ARG A 126 -37.94 -21.49 14.35
C ARG A 126 -39.12 -20.90 15.12
N THR A 127 -39.01 -20.83 16.44
CA THR A 127 -40.00 -20.18 17.33
C THR A 127 -39.68 -18.72 17.56
#